data_AF-A0A2E4SS36-F1
#
_entry.id   AF-A0A2E4SS36-F1
#
_cell.length_a   1.000
_cell.length_b   1.000
_cell.length_c   1.000
_cell.angle_alpha   90.00
_cell.angle_beta   90.00
_cell.angle_gamma   90.00
#
_symmetry.space_group_name_H-M   'P 1'
#
loop_
_entity.id
_entity.type
_entity.pdbx_description
1 polymer ?
#
loop_
_entity_poly.entity_id
_entity_poly.type
_entity_poly.pdbx_seq_one_letter_code
_entity_poly.pdbx_strand_id
1 'polypeptide(L)'
;MTSEEKIKKLLLNALKKSQGINKAEVDEIGLELTRNSNNEHGDFSSNIALKLAGKLKRSPLMIAEEIIDRIEPSEYLDRAEFAKPGFINLYLSAEKKHGILRSIFSQGKSFGSLCVKEKKKILLEFISANPTGPLHVGHGRHAAFGDSLARLLKKAGHN
;
A
#
# COMPACT_ATOMS: atom_id res chain seq x y z
N MET A 1 3.09 0.83 10.98
CA MET A 1 3.95 0.80 9.79
C MET A 1 3.47 -0.34 8.90
N THR A 2 3.06 -0.05 7.67
CA THR A 2 2.47 -1.03 6.73
C THR A 2 3.53 -1.98 6.17
N SER A 3 3.11 -3.10 5.57
CA SER A 3 4.03 -4.03 4.88
C SER A 3 4.81 -3.34 3.76
N GLU A 4 4.16 -2.40 3.07
CA GLU A 4 4.76 -1.58 2.02
C GLU A 4 5.92 -0.72 2.54
N GLU A 5 5.73 -0.02 3.66
CA GLU A 5 6.77 0.80 4.29
C GLU A 5 7.98 -0.03 4.74
N LYS A 6 7.72 -1.25 5.24
CA LYS A 6 8.78 -2.20 5.64
C LYS A 6 9.59 -2.65 4.43
N ILE A 7 8.94 -3.04 3.33
CA ILE A 7 9.60 -3.44 2.08
C ILE A 7 10.39 -2.27 1.49
N LYS A 8 9.80 -1.08 1.45
CA LYS A 8 10.47 0.13 0.97
C LYS A 8 11.76 0.40 1.75
N LYS A 9 11.74 0.19 3.08
CA LYS A 9 12.94 0.31 3.92
C LYS A 9 13.99 -0.75 3.61
N LEU A 10 13.60 -2.00 3.36
CA LEU A 10 14.52 -3.07 2.94
C LEU A 10 15.20 -2.74 1.62
N LEU A 11 14.43 -2.29 0.61
CA LEU A 11 14.96 -1.87 -0.68
C LEU A 11 15.91 -0.68 -0.55
N LEU A 12 15.57 0.34 0.26
CA LEU A 12 16.45 1.49 0.51
C LEU A 12 17.78 1.07 1.14
N ASN A 13 17.76 0.14 2.09
CA ASN A 13 18.97 -0.40 2.69
C ASN A 13 19.82 -1.18 1.67
N ALA A 14 19.17 -1.99 0.83
CA ALA A 14 19.85 -2.76 -0.22
C ALA A 14 20.50 -1.83 -1.26
N LEU A 15 19.79 -0.78 -1.72
CA LEU A 15 20.29 0.24 -2.63
C LEU A 15 21.53 0.97 -2.08
N LYS A 16 21.50 1.32 -0.79
CA LYS A 16 22.65 1.96 -0.13
C LYS A 16 23.87 1.05 -0.10
N LYS A 17 23.68 -0.25 0.12
CA LYS A 17 24.77 -1.23 0.17
C LYS A 17 25.30 -1.63 -1.21
N SER A 18 24.45 -1.66 -2.23
CA SER A 18 24.84 -2.10 -3.57
C SER A 18 25.45 -0.97 -4.41
N GLN A 19 24.80 0.21 -4.44
CA GLN A 19 25.19 1.32 -5.31
C GLN A 19 25.80 2.51 -4.55
N GLY A 20 25.84 2.47 -3.21
CA GLY A 20 26.28 3.62 -2.39
C GLY A 20 25.29 4.79 -2.37
N ILE A 21 24.11 4.63 -2.97
CA ILE A 21 23.11 5.68 -3.16
C ILE A 21 22.37 5.93 -1.84
N ASN A 22 22.33 7.19 -1.41
CA ASN A 22 21.65 7.57 -0.18
C ASN A 22 20.15 7.82 -0.40
N LYS A 23 19.39 8.00 0.69
CA LYS A 23 17.93 8.20 0.61
C LYS A 23 17.53 9.43 -0.22
N ALA A 24 18.28 10.54 -0.14
CA ALA A 24 17.96 11.76 -0.87
C ALA A 24 18.09 11.56 -2.39
N GLU A 25 19.11 10.82 -2.83
CA GLU A 25 19.28 10.45 -4.23
C GLU A 25 18.20 9.47 -4.69
N VAL A 26 17.76 8.53 -3.83
CA VAL A 26 16.64 7.63 -4.15
C VAL A 26 15.31 8.40 -4.25
N ASP A 27 15.09 9.39 -3.40
CA ASP A 27 13.90 10.24 -3.44
C ASP A 27 13.88 11.09 -4.71
N GLU A 28 15.04 11.55 -5.20
CA GLU A 28 15.18 12.24 -6.50
C GLU A 28 14.93 11.30 -7.69
N ILE A 29 15.44 10.06 -7.64
CA ILE A 29 15.20 9.04 -8.68
C ILE A 29 13.73 8.58 -8.67
N GLY A 30 13.06 8.66 -7.53
CA GLY A 30 11.68 8.27 -7.32
C GLY A 30 11.52 6.75 -7.20
N LEU A 31 11.85 6.19 -6.04
CA LEU A 31 11.54 4.80 -5.72
C LEU A 31 10.02 4.57 -5.69
N GLU A 32 9.53 3.90 -6.73
CA GLU A 32 8.17 3.40 -6.84
C GLU A 32 8.10 1.94 -6.40
N LEU A 33 7.07 1.64 -5.60
CA LEU A 33 6.71 0.30 -5.18
C LEU A 33 5.23 0.12 -5.48
N THR A 34 4.90 -0.74 -6.43
CA THR A 34 3.52 -0.96 -6.88
C THR A 34 3.05 -2.31 -6.39
N ARG A 35 1.81 -2.40 -5.90
CA ARG A 35 1.20 -3.69 -5.58
C ARG A 35 0.74 -4.38 -6.86
N ASN A 36 1.12 -5.64 -7.04
CA ASN A 36 0.77 -6.39 -8.24
C ASN A 36 -0.57 -7.09 -8.06
N SER A 37 -1.35 -7.15 -9.15
CA SER A 37 -2.62 -7.90 -9.19
C SER A 37 -2.43 -9.36 -9.58
N ASN A 38 -1.33 -9.69 -10.29
CA ASN A 38 -0.97 -11.05 -10.68
C ASN A 38 0.10 -11.61 -9.72
N ASN A 39 -0.19 -12.76 -9.11
CA ASN A 39 0.71 -13.44 -8.18
C ASN A 39 2.01 -13.92 -8.83
N GLU A 40 2.03 -14.13 -10.15
CA GLU A 40 3.24 -14.52 -10.90
C GLU A 40 4.33 -13.42 -10.90
N HIS A 41 3.97 -12.18 -10.58
CA HIS A 41 4.92 -11.07 -10.47
C HIS A 41 5.25 -10.73 -9.01
N GLY A 42 4.92 -11.60 -8.07
CA GLY A 42 5.03 -11.32 -6.64
C GLY A 42 3.97 -10.35 -6.15
N ASP A 43 4.08 -9.94 -4.89
CA ASP A 43 3.11 -9.07 -4.23
C ASP A 43 3.35 -7.60 -4.53
N PHE A 44 4.63 -7.23 -4.72
CA PHE A 44 5.05 -5.89 -5.10
C PHE A 44 6.09 -5.93 -6.21
N SER A 45 6.19 -4.85 -6.98
CA SER A 45 7.25 -4.64 -7.96
C SER A 45 7.87 -3.25 -7.81
N SER A 46 9.16 -3.15 -8.10
CA SER A 46 9.87 -1.87 -8.19
C SER A 46 10.62 -1.74 -9.51
N ASN A 47 10.51 -0.57 -10.15
CA ASN A 47 11.22 -0.23 -11.40
C ASN A 47 12.58 0.45 -11.14
N ILE A 48 13.09 0.43 -9.90
CA ILE A 48 14.28 1.21 -9.53
C ILE A 48 15.52 0.83 -10.34
N ALA A 49 15.67 -0.43 -10.72
CA ALA A 49 16.80 -0.88 -11.53
C ALA A 49 16.76 -0.28 -12.96
N LEU A 50 15.56 -0.10 -13.55
CA LEU A 50 15.40 0.61 -14.84
C LEU A 50 15.81 2.08 -14.73
N LYS A 51 15.35 2.77 -13.68
CA LYS A 51 15.67 4.18 -13.47
C LYS A 51 17.18 4.38 -13.27
N LEU A 52 17.81 3.49 -12.51
CA LEU A 52 19.25 3.49 -12.29
C LEU A 52 20.05 3.12 -13.53
N ALA A 53 19.56 2.21 -14.38
CA ALA A 53 20.24 1.82 -15.61
C ALA A 53 20.49 3.03 -16.53
N GLY A 54 19.50 3.93 -16.65
CA GLY A 54 19.65 5.18 -17.40
C GLY A 54 20.71 6.11 -16.82
N LYS A 55 20.73 6.27 -15.48
CA LYS A 55 21.67 7.17 -14.77
C LYS A 55 23.10 6.62 -14.75
N LEU A 56 23.26 5.32 -14.51
CA LEU A 56 24.56 4.65 -14.36
C LEU A 56 25.11 4.12 -15.68
N LYS A 57 24.32 4.10 -16.76
CA LYS A 57 24.66 3.50 -18.06
C LYS A 57 25.09 2.03 -17.95
N ARG A 58 24.42 1.28 -17.08
CA ARG A 58 24.66 -0.15 -16.82
C ARG A 58 23.42 -0.98 -17.15
N SER A 59 23.61 -2.28 -17.34
CA SER A 59 22.50 -3.21 -17.58
C SER A 59 21.51 -3.21 -16.39
N PRO A 60 20.19 -3.08 -16.62
CA PRO A 60 19.18 -3.20 -15.57
C PRO A 60 19.24 -4.54 -14.82
N LEU A 61 19.63 -5.61 -15.51
CA LEU A 61 19.80 -6.94 -14.91
C LEU A 61 20.88 -6.92 -13.83
N MET A 62 22.07 -6.43 -14.18
CA MET A 62 23.20 -6.37 -13.23
C MET A 62 22.87 -5.51 -12.01
N ILE A 63 22.19 -4.36 -12.22
CA ILE A 63 21.78 -3.50 -11.12
C ILE A 63 20.76 -4.21 -10.23
N ALA A 64 19.78 -4.88 -10.82
CA ALA A 64 18.76 -5.60 -10.07
C ALA A 64 19.35 -6.75 -9.25
N GLU A 65 20.24 -7.56 -9.83
CA GLU A 65 20.94 -8.64 -9.13
C GLU A 65 21.77 -8.09 -7.96
N GLU A 66 22.55 -7.02 -8.18
CA GLU A 66 23.30 -6.36 -7.12
C GLU A 66 22.43 -5.82 -5.99
N ILE A 67 21.21 -5.35 -6.30
CA ILE A 67 20.24 -4.93 -5.28
C ILE A 67 19.69 -6.16 -4.54
N ILE A 68 19.22 -7.18 -5.26
CA ILE A 68 18.62 -8.40 -4.71
C ILE A 68 19.59 -9.08 -3.74
N ASP A 69 20.86 -9.23 -4.13
CA ASP A 69 21.91 -9.86 -3.31
C ASP A 69 22.22 -9.09 -2.01
N ARG A 70 21.84 -7.81 -1.92
CA ARG A 70 22.02 -6.97 -0.74
C ARG A 70 20.75 -6.82 0.10
N ILE A 71 19.64 -7.42 -0.31
CA ILE A 71 18.43 -7.48 0.51
C ILE A 71 18.71 -8.42 1.69
N GLU A 72 18.60 -7.88 2.90
CA GLU A 72 18.75 -8.68 4.11
C GLU A 72 17.54 -9.62 4.29
N PRO A 73 17.75 -10.87 4.76
CA PRO A 73 16.67 -11.76 5.15
C PRO A 73 15.72 -11.06 6.13
N SER A 74 14.42 -11.20 5.89
CA SER A 74 13.40 -10.52 6.68
C SER A 74 12.17 -11.40 6.85
N GLU A 75 11.54 -11.32 8.03
CA GLU A 75 10.23 -11.95 8.26
C GLU A 75 9.14 -11.45 7.29
N TYR A 76 9.36 -10.31 6.61
CA TYR A 76 8.39 -9.71 5.69
C TYR A 76 8.52 -10.19 4.25
N LEU A 77 9.70 -10.62 3.82
CA LEU A 77 10.01 -10.91 2.42
C LEU A 77 10.53 -12.34 2.31
N ASP A 78 9.86 -13.15 1.51
CA ASP A 78 10.27 -14.52 1.16
C ASP A 78 11.46 -14.48 0.19
N ARG A 79 11.28 -13.76 -0.92
CA ARG A 79 12.31 -13.62 -1.96
C ARG A 79 12.08 -12.37 -2.82
N ALA A 80 13.12 -12.01 -3.57
CA ALA A 80 13.09 -11.00 -4.61
C ALA A 80 13.65 -11.58 -5.91
N GLU A 81 13.05 -11.25 -7.04
CA GLU A 81 13.44 -11.79 -8.34
C GLU A 81 13.50 -10.67 -9.37
N PHE A 82 14.46 -10.77 -10.28
CA PHE A 82 14.50 -9.92 -11.46
C PHE A 82 13.38 -10.32 -12.44
N ALA A 83 12.67 -9.32 -12.95
CA ALA A 83 11.71 -9.47 -14.02
C ALA A 83 12.05 -8.52 -15.17
N LYS A 84 12.07 -9.05 -16.40
CA LYS A 84 12.28 -8.23 -17.60
C LYS A 84 11.17 -7.18 -17.72
N PRO A 85 11.48 -5.94 -18.13
CA PRO A 85 12.78 -5.45 -18.63
C PRO A 85 13.75 -4.89 -17.55
N GLY A 86 13.41 -4.95 -16.26
CA GLY A 86 14.23 -4.36 -15.18
C GLY A 86 13.44 -4.07 -13.90
N PHE A 87 12.40 -4.85 -13.66
CA PHE A 87 11.64 -4.82 -12.41
C PHE A 87 12.28 -5.76 -11.40
N ILE A 88 12.16 -5.40 -10.13
CA ILE A 88 12.41 -6.29 -9.01
C ILE A 88 11.06 -6.67 -8.43
N ASN A 89 10.67 -7.92 -8.63
CA ASN A 89 9.46 -8.51 -8.07
C ASN A 89 9.75 -9.00 -6.65
N LEU A 90 8.86 -8.70 -5.71
CA LEU A 90 9.03 -8.93 -4.28
C LEU A 90 7.89 -9.81 -3.78
N TYR A 91 8.25 -10.94 -3.19
CA TYR A 91 7.31 -11.93 -2.69
C TYR A 91 7.26 -11.83 -1.17
N LEU A 92 6.11 -11.50 -0.61
CA LEU A 92 5.91 -11.47 0.84
C LEU A 92 5.99 -12.89 1.41
N SER A 93 6.46 -12.99 2.66
CA SER A 93 6.39 -14.25 3.40
C SER A 93 4.93 -14.70 3.61
N ALA A 94 4.70 -16.00 3.58
CA ALA A 94 3.38 -16.59 3.82
C ALA A 94 2.81 -16.15 5.18
N GLU A 95 3.66 -16.01 6.20
CA GLU A 95 3.26 -15.57 7.52
C GLU A 95 2.70 -14.14 7.49
N LYS A 96 3.32 -13.21 6.75
CA LYS A 96 2.79 -11.85 6.64
C LYS A 96 1.55 -11.77 5.76
N LYS A 97 1.45 -12.60 4.71
CA LYS A 97 0.21 -12.71 3.91
C LYS A 97 -0.96 -13.12 4.78
N HIS A 98 -0.79 -14.11 5.64
CA HIS A 98 -1.87 -14.65 6.49
C HIS A 98 -2.01 -13.92 7.84
N GLY A 99 -1.02 -13.11 8.25
CA GLY A 99 -1.06 -12.38 9.50
C GLY A 99 -2.27 -11.46 9.64
N ILE A 100 -2.78 -10.94 8.51
CA ILE A 100 -4.01 -10.14 8.51
C ILE A 100 -5.24 -10.95 8.94
N LEU A 101 -5.31 -12.25 8.64
CA LEU A 101 -6.43 -13.10 9.04
C LEU A 101 -6.52 -13.20 10.55
N ARG A 102 -5.38 -13.39 11.25
CA ARG A 102 -5.34 -13.38 12.71
C ARG A 102 -5.87 -12.07 13.28
N SER A 103 -5.49 -10.95 12.68
CA SER A 103 -5.96 -9.62 13.07
C SER A 103 -7.46 -9.43 12.85
N ILE A 104 -7.99 -9.93 11.72
CA ILE A 104 -9.42 -9.94 11.42
C ILE A 104 -10.18 -10.74 12.48
N PHE A 105 -9.74 -11.96 12.77
CA PHE A 105 -10.38 -12.81 13.78
C PHE A 105 -10.30 -12.21 15.19
N SER A 106 -9.15 -11.64 15.58
CA SER A 106 -8.99 -11.05 16.91
C SER A 106 -9.81 -9.78 17.11
N GLN A 107 -9.95 -8.96 16.06
CA GLN A 107 -10.71 -7.70 16.14
C GLN A 107 -12.21 -7.87 15.85
N GLY A 108 -12.60 -8.92 15.14
CA GLY A 108 -14.01 -9.22 14.80
C GLY A 108 -14.72 -8.02 14.16
N LYS A 109 -15.87 -7.63 14.74
CA LYS A 109 -16.66 -6.47 14.27
C LYS A 109 -15.90 -5.14 14.34
N SER A 110 -14.83 -5.05 15.13
CA SER A 110 -13.99 -3.87 15.26
C SER A 110 -12.88 -3.81 14.22
N PHE A 111 -12.66 -4.87 13.42
CA PHE A 111 -11.67 -4.84 12.34
C PHE A 111 -11.94 -3.67 11.39
N GLY A 112 -10.87 -2.96 10.99
CA GLY A 112 -10.97 -1.78 10.14
C GLY A 112 -11.52 -0.53 10.82
N SER A 113 -11.81 -0.57 12.13
CA SER A 113 -12.08 0.66 12.89
C SER A 113 -10.79 1.46 13.07
N LEU A 114 -10.86 2.79 12.91
CA LEU A 114 -9.71 3.65 13.18
C LEU A 114 -9.71 4.13 14.64
N CYS A 115 -8.54 4.12 15.26
CA CYS A 115 -8.32 4.79 16.53
C CYS A 115 -7.79 6.20 16.24
N VAL A 116 -8.71 7.13 16.02
CA VAL A 116 -8.35 8.55 15.82
C VAL A 116 -7.97 9.18 17.16
N LYS A 117 -6.86 9.93 17.18
CA LYS A 117 -6.39 10.65 18.38
C LYS A 117 -7.39 11.74 18.80
N GLU A 118 -8.05 12.35 17.83
CA GLU A 118 -9.01 13.41 18.04
C GLU A 118 -10.33 13.03 17.37
N LYS A 119 -11.37 12.79 18.17
CA LYS A 119 -12.71 12.55 17.67
C LYS A 119 -13.33 13.88 17.30
N LYS A 120 -13.94 13.93 16.12
CA LYS A 120 -14.68 15.10 15.64
C LYS A 120 -16.17 14.82 15.74
N LYS A 121 -16.93 15.85 16.07
CA LYS A 121 -18.39 15.86 15.95
C LYS A 121 -18.73 16.38 14.55
N ILE A 122 -19.34 15.54 13.73
CA ILE A 122 -19.64 15.82 12.32
C ILE A 122 -21.15 15.85 12.13
N LEU A 123 -21.67 17.02 11.77
CA LEU A 123 -23.06 17.14 11.32
C LEU A 123 -23.12 16.71 9.86
N LEU A 124 -23.67 15.51 9.60
CA LEU A 124 -23.91 15.02 8.25
C LEU A 124 -25.41 15.11 7.95
N GLU A 125 -25.78 16.10 7.13
CA GLU A 125 -27.13 16.23 6.59
C GLU A 125 -27.22 15.57 5.22
N PHE A 126 -28.26 14.75 4.99
CA PHE A 126 -28.50 14.12 3.71
C PHE A 126 -30.00 13.84 3.50
N ILE A 127 -30.39 13.57 2.26
CA ILE A 127 -31.77 13.48 1.75
C ILE A 127 -32.42 14.87 1.59
N SER A 128 -32.58 15.64 2.67
CA SER A 128 -33.15 16.99 2.72
C SER A 128 -34.32 17.23 1.75
N ALA A 129 -35.21 16.23 1.65
CA ALA A 129 -36.32 16.26 0.71
C ALA A 129 -37.44 17.17 1.22
N ASN A 130 -37.99 17.99 0.34
CA ASN A 130 -39.15 18.81 0.67
C ASN A 130 -40.37 17.90 0.95
N PRO A 131 -41.14 18.14 2.02
CA PRO A 131 -42.23 17.26 2.44
C PRO A 131 -43.52 17.42 1.60
N THR A 132 -43.41 17.92 0.38
CA THR A 132 -44.55 18.28 -0.48
C THR A 132 -44.87 17.22 -1.55
N GLY A 133 -44.22 16.04 -1.51
CA GLY A 133 -44.47 14.94 -2.44
C GLY A 133 -43.77 13.63 -2.05
N PRO A 134 -44.03 12.53 -2.80
CA PRO A 134 -43.41 11.24 -2.54
C PRO A 134 -41.93 11.23 -2.88
N LEU A 135 -41.15 10.41 -2.15
CA LEU A 135 -39.73 10.21 -2.45
C LEU A 135 -39.58 9.40 -3.75
N HIS A 136 -38.84 9.95 -4.72
CA HIS A 136 -38.39 9.23 -5.91
C HIS A 136 -36.98 8.62 -5.77
N VAL A 137 -36.54 7.86 -6.79
CA VAL A 137 -35.24 7.16 -6.86
C VAL A 137 -34.02 8.05 -6.55
N GLY A 138 -34.03 9.31 -6.99
CA GLY A 138 -32.99 10.29 -6.64
C GLY A 138 -32.78 10.47 -5.12
N HIS A 139 -33.86 10.55 -4.33
CA HIS A 139 -33.76 10.61 -2.87
C HIS A 139 -33.20 9.31 -2.29
N GLY A 140 -33.57 8.15 -2.86
CA GLY A 140 -33.04 6.86 -2.46
C GLY A 140 -31.52 6.78 -2.63
N ARG A 141 -30.99 7.31 -3.74
CA ARG A 141 -29.53 7.41 -3.96
C ARG A 141 -28.87 8.30 -2.89
N HIS A 142 -29.44 9.47 -2.59
CA HIS A 142 -28.92 10.36 -1.56
C HIS A 142 -28.95 9.73 -0.17
N ALA A 143 -30.04 9.01 0.16
CA ALA A 143 -30.18 8.25 1.40
C ALA A 143 -29.09 7.19 1.54
N ALA A 144 -28.89 6.37 0.51
CA ALA A 144 -27.89 5.30 0.52
C ALA A 144 -26.46 5.83 0.67
N PHE A 145 -26.14 6.93 -0.03
CA PHE A 145 -24.83 7.57 0.07
C PHE A 145 -24.58 8.15 1.46
N GLY A 146 -25.53 8.95 1.97
CA GLY A 146 -25.37 9.61 3.26
C GLY A 146 -25.33 8.63 4.43
N ASP A 147 -26.17 7.58 4.42
CA ASP A 147 -26.13 6.53 5.45
C ASP A 147 -24.80 5.76 5.41
N SER A 148 -24.30 5.42 4.21
CA SER A 148 -23.01 4.75 4.05
C SER A 148 -21.85 5.61 4.57
N LEU A 149 -21.87 6.91 4.28
CA LEU A 149 -20.87 7.85 4.80
C LEU A 149 -20.97 7.99 6.33
N ALA A 150 -22.18 8.07 6.89
CA ALA A 150 -22.39 8.11 8.33
C ALA A 150 -21.80 6.86 9.03
N ARG A 151 -22.03 5.67 8.47
CA ARG A 151 -21.46 4.41 8.97
C ARG A 151 -19.94 4.41 8.88
N LEU A 152 -19.38 4.90 7.77
CA LEU A 152 -17.93 4.98 7.59
C LEU A 152 -17.28 5.95 8.57
N LEU A 153 -17.86 7.14 8.78
CA LEU A 153 -17.37 8.13 9.75
C LEU A 153 -17.39 7.59 11.19
N LYS A 154 -18.47 6.90 11.57
CA LYS A 154 -18.56 6.20 12.86
C LYS A 154 -17.50 5.10 13.00
N LYS A 155 -17.29 4.31 11.94
CA LYS A 155 -16.24 3.28 11.90
C LYS A 155 -14.84 3.88 11.96
N ALA A 156 -14.64 5.07 11.39
CA ALA A 156 -13.41 5.86 11.49
C ALA A 156 -13.24 6.53 12.88
N GLY A 157 -14.19 6.37 13.80
CA GLY A 157 -14.09 6.83 15.19
C GLY A 157 -14.64 8.24 15.43
N HIS A 158 -15.32 8.84 14.45
CA HIS A 158 -15.99 10.13 14.60
C HIS A 158 -17.42 9.97 15.12
N ASN A 159 -17.97 11.06 15.67
CA ASN A 159 -19.35 11.16 16.13
C ASN A 159 -20.18 11.92 15.11
#